data_AF-A0A5N7AZY6-F1
#
_entry.id   AF-A0A5N7AZY6-F1
#
_cell.length_a   1.000
_cell.length_b   1.000
_cell.length_c   1.000
_cell.angle_alpha   90.00
_cell.angle_beta   90.00
_cell.angle_gamma   90.00
#
_symmetry.space_group_name_H-M   'P 1'
#
loop_
_entity.id
_entity.type
_entity.pdbx_description
1 polymer ?
#
loop_
_entity_poly.entity_id
_entity_poly.type
_entity_poly.pdbx_seq_one_letter_code
_entity_poly.pdbx_strand_id
1 'polypeptide(L)'
;MVKDLTFDVRYDNELAHEYYGDGKQLADNLRKYYHDKSLKFPDEFESTLTTPPIHFMSVEASDDADLDDLRSVCVPPGLNVEIIDFNM
;
A
#
# COMPACT_ATOMS: atom_id res chain seq x y z
N MET A 1 17.93 8.94 6.66
CA MET A 1 16.82 9.87 6.38
C MET A 1 15.56 9.03 6.22
N VAL A 2 14.39 9.60 5.94
CA VAL A 2 13.18 8.81 5.60
C VAL A 2 13.01 8.82 4.08
N LYS A 3 12.62 7.68 3.51
CA LYS A 3 12.27 7.55 2.09
C LYS A 3 10.75 7.60 1.98
N ASP A 4 10.25 8.36 1.01
CA ASP A 4 8.82 8.39 0.71
C ASP A 4 8.54 7.41 -0.43
N LEU A 5 7.81 6.34 -0.13
CA LEU A 5 7.44 5.31 -1.09
C LEU A 5 5.97 5.49 -1.45
N THR A 6 5.66 5.45 -2.74
CA THR A 6 4.27 5.42 -3.18
C THR A 6 3.81 3.98 -3.34
N PHE A 7 2.79 3.62 -2.58
CA PHE A 7 2.09 2.35 -2.69
C PHE A 7 0.85 2.58 -3.57
N ASP A 8 0.88 2.04 -4.77
CA ASP A 8 -0.25 1.94 -5.68
C ASP A 8 -0.99 0.63 -5.37
N VAL A 9 -2.17 0.77 -4.76
CA VAL A 9 -2.98 -0.34 -4.29
C VAL A 9 -4.20 -0.47 -5.18
N ARG A 10 -4.34 -1.65 -5.81
CA ARG A 10 -5.41 -1.98 -6.73
C ARG A 10 -6.13 -3.23 -6.26
N TYR A 11 -7.42 -3.30 -6.55
CA TYR A 11 -8.21 -4.50 -6.31
C TYR A 11 -8.32 -5.31 -7.59
N ASP A 12 -8.25 -6.64 -7.46
CA ASP A 12 -8.46 -7.54 -8.60
C ASP A 12 -9.89 -7.45 -9.15
N ASN A 13 -10.86 -7.18 -8.28
CA ASN A 13 -12.29 -7.12 -8.60
C ASN A 13 -13.08 -6.39 -7.50
N GLU A 14 -14.38 -6.19 -7.75
CA GLU A 14 -15.32 -5.53 -6.83
C GLU A 14 -15.49 -6.29 -5.51
N LEU A 15 -15.43 -7.64 -5.50
CA LEU A 15 -15.55 -8.42 -4.26
C LEU A 15 -14.35 -8.20 -3.34
N ALA A 16 -13.14 -8.07 -3.90
CA ALA A 16 -11.96 -7.72 -3.12
C ALA A 16 -12.09 -6.31 -2.54
N HIS A 17 -12.61 -5.37 -3.32
CA HIS A 17 -12.90 -4.02 -2.85
C HIS A 17 -13.91 -4.01 -1.69
N GLU A 18 -15.02 -4.74 -1.81
CA GLU A 18 -16.00 -4.89 -0.71
C GLU A 18 -15.39 -5.54 0.55
N TYR A 19 -14.47 -6.48 0.39
CA TYR A 19 -13.85 -7.20 1.50
C TYR A 19 -12.79 -6.37 2.23
N TYR A 20 -11.85 -5.78 1.49
CA TYR A 20 -10.74 -5.03 2.06
C TYR A 20 -11.14 -3.59 2.44
N GLY A 21 -12.17 -3.05 1.79
CA GLY A 21 -12.68 -1.70 2.01
C GLY A 21 -11.70 -0.60 1.61
N ASP A 22 -12.08 0.65 1.81
CA ASP A 22 -11.29 1.83 1.46
C ASP A 22 -10.74 2.57 2.70
N GLY A 23 -9.94 3.61 2.42
CA GLY A 23 -9.49 4.58 3.43
C GLY A 23 -8.74 3.89 4.58
N LYS A 24 -9.16 4.21 5.81
CA LYS A 24 -8.53 3.67 7.01
C LYS A 24 -8.57 2.14 7.08
N GLN A 25 -9.63 1.49 6.60
CA GLN A 25 -9.74 0.03 6.65
C GLN A 25 -8.63 -0.63 5.80
N LEU A 26 -8.42 -0.11 4.60
CA LEU A 26 -7.33 -0.56 3.72
C LEU A 26 -5.96 -0.29 4.35
N ALA A 27 -5.74 0.93 4.88
CA ALA A 27 -4.48 1.28 5.54
C ALA A 27 -4.17 0.36 6.73
N ASP A 28 -5.17 0.05 7.56
CA ASP A 28 -5.00 -0.87 8.69
C ASP A 28 -4.70 -2.31 8.25
N ASN A 29 -5.27 -2.75 7.12
CA ASN A 29 -4.92 -4.04 6.52
C ASN A 29 -3.47 -4.06 6.02
N LEU A 30 -3.04 -3.03 5.30
CA LEU A 30 -1.67 -2.92 4.81
C LEU A 30 -0.66 -2.83 5.96
N ARG A 31 -0.94 -2.05 7.01
CA ARG A 31 -0.11 -2.01 8.24
C ARG A 31 0.08 -3.39 8.85
N LYS A 32 -0.95 -4.24 8.81
CA LYS A 32 -0.85 -5.62 9.28
C LYS A 32 -0.04 -6.50 8.34
N TYR A 33 -0.09 -6.32 7.02
CA TYR A 33 0.70 -7.12 6.10
C TYR A 33 2.18 -6.72 6.09
N TYR A 34 2.45 -5.44 6.34
CA TYR A 34 3.80 -4.85 6.31
C TYR A 34 4.36 -4.55 7.71
N HIS A 35 3.82 -5.17 8.78
CA HIS A 35 4.09 -4.77 10.16
C HIS A 35 5.57 -4.83 10.57
N ASP A 36 6.34 -5.78 10.03
CA ASP A 36 7.77 -5.94 10.35
C ASP A 36 8.70 -5.12 9.46
N LYS A 37 8.15 -4.34 8.52
CA LYS A 37 8.93 -3.65 7.50
C LYS A 37 9.33 -2.22 7.88
N SER A 38 9.06 -1.81 9.13
CA SER A 38 9.36 -0.46 9.62
C SER A 38 8.80 0.65 8.71
N LEU A 39 7.55 0.47 8.27
CA LEU A 39 6.81 1.38 7.41
C LEU A 39 5.77 2.16 8.20
N LYS A 40 5.54 3.42 7.81
CA LYS A 40 4.43 4.24 8.31
C LYS A 40 3.46 4.54 7.18
N PHE A 41 2.29 3.91 7.25
CA PHE A 41 1.20 4.16 6.32
C PHE A 41 0.36 5.37 6.77
N PRO A 42 -0.07 6.24 5.85
CA PRO A 42 -0.98 7.33 6.15
C PRO A 42 -2.40 6.80 6.36
N ASP A 43 -3.22 7.53 7.12
CA ASP A 43 -4.66 7.23 7.27
C ASP A 43 -5.51 7.81 6.12
N GLU A 44 -4.98 8.82 5.44
CA GLU A 44 -5.63 9.51 4.32
C GLU A 44 -4.71 9.46 3.10
N PHE A 45 -5.30 9.19 1.93
CA PHE A 45 -4.57 9.00 0.69
C PHE A 45 -5.45 9.30 -0.52
N GLU A 46 -4.82 9.57 -1.64
CA GLU A 46 -5.52 9.87 -2.88
C GLU A 46 -6.09 8.60 -3.52
N SER A 47 -7.23 8.74 -4.19
CA SER A 47 -7.93 7.62 -4.82
C SER A 47 -8.49 8.04 -6.17
N THR A 48 -8.47 7.14 -7.16
CA THR A 48 -9.13 7.39 -8.45
C THR A 48 -10.66 7.31 -8.31
N LEU A 49 -11.37 7.91 -9.27
CA LEU A 49 -12.83 7.86 -9.37
C LEU A 49 -13.32 6.63 -10.15
N THR A 50 -12.55 5.54 -10.19
CA THR A 50 -12.91 4.28 -10.86
C THR A 50 -13.59 3.32 -9.89
N THR A 51 -14.16 2.23 -10.42
CA THR A 51 -14.78 1.17 -9.60
C THR A 51 -14.22 -0.19 -10.05
N PRO A 52 -13.41 -0.86 -9.23
CA PRO A 52 -12.89 -0.40 -7.94
C PRO A 52 -11.86 0.75 -8.09
N PRO A 53 -11.68 1.58 -7.05
CA PRO A 53 -10.70 2.67 -7.06
C PRO A 53 -9.26 2.13 -7.00
N ILE A 54 -8.33 2.95 -7.45
CA ILE A 54 -6.89 2.77 -7.25
C ILE A 54 -6.48 3.76 -6.15
N HIS A 55 -5.75 3.29 -5.15
CA HIS A 55 -5.31 4.11 -4.02
C HIS A 55 -3.82 4.36 -4.08
N PHE A 56 -3.41 5.61 -3.87
CA PHE A 56 -2.02 6.03 -3.87
C PHE A 56 -1.62 6.51 -2.48
N MET A 57 -0.86 5.69 -1.75
CA MET A 57 -0.43 5.99 -0.39
C MET A 57 1.04 6.40 -0.35
N SER A 58 1.32 7.57 0.22
CA SER A 58 2.69 7.98 0.59
C SER A 58 3.10 7.34 1.91
N VAL A 59 3.90 6.29 1.82
CA VAL A 59 4.38 5.49 2.95
C VAL A 59 5.80 5.92 3.30
N GLU A 60 5.99 6.37 4.54
CA GLU A 60 7.34 6.69 5.03
C GLU A 60 8.07 5.39 5.39
N ALA A 61 9.22 5.18 4.77
CA ALA A 61 10.11 4.07 5.04
C ALA A 61 11.43 4.55 5.65
N SER A 62 12.08 3.69 6.43
CA SER A 62 13.46 3.94 6.88
C SER A 62 14.42 3.87 5.69
N ASP A 63 15.56 4.57 5.77
CA ASP A 63 16.56 4.56 4.69
C ASP A 63 17.07 3.14 4.32
N ASP A 64 17.20 2.28 5.33
CA ASP A 64 17.58 0.87 5.22
C ASP A 64 16.44 -0.06 4.72
N ALA A 65 15.25 0.47 4.42
CA ALA A 65 14.16 -0.35 3.89
C ALA A 65 14.53 -0.86 2.50
N ASP A 66 14.57 -2.19 2.37
CA ASP A 66 14.91 -2.85 1.12
C ASP A 66 13.64 -3.03 0.26
N LEU A 67 13.63 -2.43 -0.94
CA LEU A 67 12.47 -2.47 -1.83
C LEU A 67 12.15 -3.89 -2.32
N ASP A 68 13.15 -4.75 -2.46
CA ASP A 68 12.94 -6.13 -2.89
C ASP A 68 12.23 -6.92 -1.79
N ASP A 69 12.65 -6.73 -0.54
CA ASP A 69 12.00 -7.28 0.65
C ASP A 69 10.56 -6.79 0.83
N LEU A 70 10.30 -5.51 0.56
CA LEU A 70 8.93 -4.96 0.56
C LEU A 70 8.06 -5.56 -0.54
N ARG A 71 8.60 -5.76 -1.74
CA ARG A 71 7.90 -6.38 -2.87
C ARG A 71 7.68 -7.89 -2.67
N SER A 72 8.52 -8.52 -1.84
CA SER A 72 8.39 -9.93 -1.47
C SER A 72 7.30 -10.19 -0.42
N VAL A 73 6.72 -9.14 0.16
CA VAL A 73 5.60 -9.28 1.12
C VAL A 73 4.44 -9.97 0.42
N CYS A 74 3.97 -11.06 1.03
CA CYS A 74 2.82 -11.81 0.52
C CYS A 74 1.53 -11.01 0.79
N VAL A 75 1.19 -10.16 -0.16
CA VAL A 75 -0.10 -9.48 -0.18
C VAL A 75 -1.19 -10.52 -0.42
N PRO A 76 -2.28 -10.50 0.36
CA PRO A 76 -3.34 -11.49 0.20
C PRO A 76 -4.03 -11.38 -1.16
N PRO A 77 -4.62 -12.47 -1.64
CA PRO A 77 -5.28 -12.49 -2.95
C PRO A 77 -6.40 -11.45 -3.02
N GLY A 78 -6.57 -10.81 -4.18
CA GLY A 78 -7.53 -9.72 -4.36
C GLY A 78 -6.93 -8.33 -4.26
N LEU A 79 -5.71 -8.18 -3.70
CA LEU A 79 -4.98 -6.92 -3.66
C LEU A 79 -3.68 -7.03 -4.46
N ASN A 80 -3.46 -6.05 -5.33
CA ASN A 80 -2.19 -5.82 -5.99
C ASN A 80 -1.58 -4.55 -5.42
N VAL A 81 -0.36 -4.64 -4.90
CA VAL A 81 0.38 -3.51 -4.35
C VAL A 81 1.65 -3.33 -5.18
N GLU A 82 1.75 -2.18 -5.84
CA GLU A 82 2.95 -1.77 -6.56
C GLU A 82 3.67 -0.68 -5.78
N ILE A 83 4.96 -0.87 -5.52
CA ILE A 83 5.78 0.05 -4.71
C ILE A 83 6.72 0.81 -5.63
N ILE A 84 6.50 2.13 -5.68
CA ILE A 84 7.25 3.08 -6.50
C ILE A 84 8.08 3.97 -5.59
N ASP A 85 9.37 4.05 -5.86
CA ASP A 85 10.29 5.00 -5.24
C ASP A 85 10.55 6.13 -6.24
N PHE A 86 10.08 7.34 -5.92
CA PHE A 86 10.25 8.51 -6.78
C PHE A 86 11.56 9.26 -6.53
N ASN A 87 12.35 8.84 -5.54
CA ASN A 87 13.52 9.56 -5.03
C ASN A 87 14.85 9.12 -5.68
N MET A 88 14.82 8.85 -6.99
CA MET A 88 15.96 8.42 -7.81
C MET A 88 17.19 9.33 -7.71
#